data_AF-A0A1I3Q2U9-F1
#
_entry.id   AF-A0A1I3Q2U9-F1
#
_cell.length_a   1.000
_cell.length_b   1.000
_cell.length_c   1.000
_cell.angle_alpha   90.00
_cell.angle_beta   90.00
_cell.angle_gamma   90.00
#
_symmetry.space_group_name_H-M   'P 1'
#
loop_
_entity.id
_entity.type
_entity.pdbx_description
1 polymer ?
#
loop_
_entity_poly.entity_id
_entity_poly.type
_entity_poly.pdbx_seq_one_letter_code
_entity_poly.pdbx_strand_id
1 'polypeptide(L)'
;MKTFACLSAAVVVAVAAPTLACSPLLPDTRTSVEIIRGSRPVEVTAQCAFTNGGGSDNLSGGDAVDLGNGRVAQSLLYNNVAVLVSDCQSREATMFYAPVDESKGPFTTCGPTDFLTTLGPDAIVDLSAGATLTELVEIVTPAGLRETDPIRALNTAPWGKPVPRKDRIDLLCGCKLFYPDSPGAR
;
A
#
# COMPACT_ATOMS: atom_id res chain seq x y z
N MET A 1 -18.52 63.91 20.11
CA MET A 1 -18.05 62.81 19.23
C MET A 1 -17.45 61.73 20.12
N LYS A 2 -18.03 60.52 20.13
CA LYS A 2 -17.54 59.39 20.94
C LYS A 2 -17.02 58.32 19.99
N THR A 3 -15.70 58.14 19.96
CA THR A 3 -15.00 57.09 19.23
C THR A 3 -15.08 55.79 20.03
N PHE A 4 -15.75 54.78 19.49
CA PHE A 4 -15.72 53.41 20.01
C PHE A 4 -14.64 52.63 19.25
N ALA A 5 -13.59 52.23 19.97
CA ALA A 5 -12.58 51.30 19.47
C ALA A 5 -13.04 49.86 19.75
N CYS A 6 -13.44 49.13 18.71
CA CYS A 6 -13.67 47.69 18.78
C CYS A 6 -12.32 46.96 18.69
N LEU A 7 -11.84 46.39 19.79
CA LEU A 7 -10.79 45.37 19.78
C LEU A 7 -11.40 44.03 19.33
N SER A 8 -11.07 43.60 18.12
CA SER A 8 -11.37 42.24 17.67
C SER A 8 -10.26 41.30 18.17
N ALA A 9 -10.60 40.43 19.12
CA ALA A 9 -9.73 39.36 19.57
C ALA A 9 -9.73 38.21 18.54
N ALA A 10 -8.60 38.02 17.85
CA ALA A 10 -8.40 36.87 16.98
C ALA A 10 -8.08 35.63 17.83
N VAL A 11 -9.03 34.69 17.91
CA VAL A 11 -8.80 33.38 18.53
C VAL A 11 -8.07 32.51 17.53
N VAL A 12 -6.77 32.31 17.74
CA VAL A 12 -5.97 31.34 16.98
C VAL A 12 -6.28 29.95 17.54
N VAL A 13 -7.18 29.23 16.89
CA VAL A 13 -7.39 27.80 17.15
C VAL A 13 -6.22 27.05 16.54
N ALA A 14 -5.23 26.70 17.36
CA ALA A 14 -4.17 25.78 16.98
C ALA A 14 -4.79 24.38 16.80
N VAL A 15 -5.16 24.05 15.56
CA VAL A 15 -5.53 22.69 15.21
C VAL A 15 -4.25 21.87 15.28
N ALA A 16 -4.10 21.08 16.34
CA ALA A 16 -3.03 20.10 16.45
C ALA A 16 -3.15 19.14 15.27
N ALA A 17 -2.26 19.29 14.29
CA ALA A 17 -2.13 18.31 13.22
C ALA A 17 -1.82 16.97 13.90
N PRO A 18 -2.58 15.89 13.62
CA PRO A 18 -2.19 14.57 14.07
C PRO A 18 -0.84 14.27 13.43
N THR A 19 0.23 14.39 14.19
CA THR A 19 1.49 13.78 13.83
C THR A 19 1.22 12.29 13.86
N LEU A 20 0.96 11.71 12.68
CA LEU A 20 1.05 10.28 12.44
C LEU A 20 2.47 9.88 12.89
N ALA A 21 2.56 9.50 14.17
CA ALA A 21 3.82 9.15 14.80
C ALA A 21 4.25 7.84 14.17
N CYS A 22 5.07 7.94 13.13
CA CYS A 22 5.84 6.85 12.58
C CYS A 22 6.54 6.16 13.76
N SER A 23 6.10 4.94 14.08
CA SER A 23 6.70 4.20 15.18
C SER A 23 8.14 3.85 14.79
N PRO A 24 9.12 4.01 15.71
CA PRO A 24 10.50 3.66 15.43
C PRO A 24 10.58 2.19 15.02
N LEU A 25 11.45 1.93 14.02
CA LEU A 25 11.77 0.60 13.52
C LEU A 25 11.93 -0.39 14.68
N LEU A 26 11.22 -1.52 14.60
CA LEU A 26 11.49 -2.65 15.47
C LEU A 26 12.98 -2.99 15.35
N PRO A 27 13.69 -3.20 16.47
CA PRO A 27 15.11 -3.49 16.44
C PRO A 27 15.40 -4.70 15.55
N ASP A 28 16.49 -4.62 14.80
CA ASP A 28 17.05 -5.69 13.96
C ASP A 28 17.45 -6.89 14.83
N THR A 29 16.47 -7.65 15.28
CA THR A 29 16.67 -8.88 16.04
C THR A 29 16.67 -10.05 15.07
N ARG A 30 17.81 -10.25 14.40
CA ARG A 30 18.22 -11.52 13.79
C ARG A 30 18.44 -12.65 14.82
N THR A 31 17.90 -12.54 16.03
CA THR A 31 17.78 -13.66 16.96
C THR A 31 16.65 -14.54 16.46
N SER A 32 17.00 -15.58 15.70
CA SER A 32 16.29 -16.85 15.59
C SER A 32 14.80 -16.76 15.96
N VAL A 33 14.04 -16.05 15.13
CA VAL A 33 12.58 -16.05 15.20
C VAL A 33 12.20 -17.50 14.94
N GLU A 34 11.80 -18.20 15.99
CA GLU A 34 10.91 -19.33 15.83
C GLU A 34 9.80 -18.80 14.92
N ILE A 35 9.83 -19.19 13.64
CA ILE A 35 8.85 -18.74 12.65
C ILE A 35 7.54 -19.32 13.16
N ILE A 36 6.83 -18.56 14.00
CA ILE A 36 5.47 -18.88 14.38
C ILE A 36 4.66 -18.60 13.12
N ARG A 37 4.67 -19.58 12.21
CA ARG A 37 3.96 -19.52 10.93
C ARG A 37 2.54 -19.08 11.18
N GLY A 38 2.08 -18.05 10.47
CA GLY A 38 0.65 -17.72 10.37
C GLY A 38 -0.02 -17.68 11.74
N SER A 39 0.58 -17.01 12.72
CA SER A 39 0.10 -17.08 14.10
C SER A 39 -1.10 -16.16 14.30
N ARG A 40 -1.08 -15.01 13.63
CA ARG A 40 -2.09 -13.95 13.74
C ARG A 40 -2.94 -13.88 12.49
N PRO A 41 -4.26 -13.69 12.62
CA PRO A 41 -5.09 -13.40 11.46
C PRO A 41 -4.67 -12.06 10.82
N VAL A 42 -4.88 -11.92 9.51
CA VAL A 42 -4.76 -10.63 8.83
C VAL A 42 -5.74 -9.65 9.46
N GLU A 43 -5.22 -8.53 9.94
CA GLU A 43 -6.03 -7.42 10.44
C GLU A 43 -6.20 -6.43 9.31
N VAL A 44 -7.44 -6.01 9.03
CA VAL A 44 -7.77 -5.11 7.91
C VAL A 44 -8.56 -3.92 8.44
N THR A 45 -8.20 -2.72 7.98
CA THR A 45 -8.88 -1.46 8.32
C THR A 45 -10.02 -1.16 7.34
N ALA A 46 -10.80 -0.10 7.62
CA ALA A 46 -11.84 0.35 6.70
C ALA A 46 -11.29 0.89 5.36
N GLN A 47 -10.01 1.30 5.33
CA GLN A 47 -9.30 1.82 4.16
C GLN A 47 -8.53 0.72 3.41
N CYS A 48 -8.83 -0.55 3.70
CA CYS A 48 -8.14 -1.72 3.15
C CYS A 48 -6.64 -1.85 3.49
N ALA A 49 -6.08 -0.98 4.33
CA ALA A 49 -4.78 -1.23 4.94
C ALA A 49 -4.82 -2.51 5.79
N PHE A 50 -3.70 -3.23 5.83
CA PHE A 50 -3.64 -4.50 6.54
C PHE A 50 -2.28 -4.80 7.16
N THR A 51 -2.28 -5.64 8.20
CA THR A 51 -1.08 -6.18 8.85
C THR A 51 -1.20 -7.69 9.02
N ASN A 52 -0.08 -8.35 9.39
CA ASN A 52 -0.01 -9.80 9.60
C ASN A 52 -0.39 -10.64 8.35
N GLY A 53 -0.17 -10.11 7.15
CA GLY A 53 -0.39 -10.83 5.90
C GLY A 53 0.69 -11.90 5.64
N GLY A 54 0.33 -12.88 4.82
CA GLY A 54 1.26 -13.89 4.31
C GLY A 54 1.60 -14.98 5.32
N GLY A 55 2.32 -16.01 4.88
CA GLY A 55 2.56 -17.22 5.70
C GLY A 55 3.45 -17.02 6.93
N SER A 56 4.08 -15.86 7.08
CA SER A 56 5.01 -15.51 8.16
C SER A 56 4.60 -14.24 8.90
N ASP A 57 3.36 -13.76 8.72
CA ASP A 57 2.81 -12.55 9.35
C ASP A 57 3.65 -11.27 9.10
N ASN A 58 4.46 -11.25 8.03
CA ASN A 58 5.45 -10.21 7.75
C ASN A 58 5.13 -9.37 6.52
N LEU A 59 3.94 -9.55 5.93
CA LEU A 59 3.42 -8.71 4.85
C LEU A 59 2.44 -7.71 5.45
N SER A 60 2.60 -6.44 5.11
CA SER A 60 1.65 -5.39 5.44
C SER A 60 1.36 -4.52 4.23
N GLY A 61 0.19 -3.91 4.20
CA GLY A 61 -0.23 -3.01 3.15
C GLY A 61 -0.77 -1.70 3.71
N GLY A 62 -0.42 -0.59 3.06
CA GLY A 62 -0.95 0.74 3.39
C GLY A 62 -2.39 0.92 2.94
N ASP A 63 -2.93 2.14 3.07
CA ASP A 63 -4.28 2.44 2.58
C ASP A 63 -4.38 2.21 1.07
N ALA A 64 -5.53 1.72 0.63
CA ALA A 64 -5.85 1.65 -0.79
C ALA A 64 -6.10 3.05 -1.34
N VAL A 65 -5.58 3.33 -2.53
CA VAL A 65 -5.71 4.61 -3.22
C VAL A 65 -6.37 4.39 -4.57
N ASP A 66 -7.48 5.07 -4.82
CA ASP A 66 -8.13 5.08 -6.12
C ASP A 66 -7.24 5.80 -7.16
N LEU A 67 -6.93 5.11 -8.25
CA LEU A 67 -6.19 5.67 -9.37
C LEU A 67 -7.11 6.17 -10.50
N GLY A 68 -8.42 5.96 -10.39
CA GLY A 68 -9.37 6.17 -11.47
C GLY A 68 -9.48 4.97 -12.43
N ASN A 69 -10.43 5.04 -13.36
CA ASN A 69 -10.65 4.04 -14.42
C ASN A 69 -10.83 2.59 -13.92
N GLY A 70 -11.32 2.39 -12.70
CA GLY A 70 -11.48 1.04 -12.15
C GLY A 70 -10.17 0.44 -11.65
N ARG A 71 -9.15 1.25 -11.35
CA ARG A 71 -7.88 0.79 -10.79
C ARG A 71 -7.64 1.33 -9.41
N VAL A 72 -7.01 0.48 -8.60
CA VAL A 72 -6.64 0.81 -7.22
C VAL A 72 -5.20 0.41 -6.97
N ALA A 73 -4.44 1.29 -6.33
CA ALA A 73 -3.09 0.99 -5.86
C ALA A 73 -3.05 0.83 -4.34
N GLN A 74 -2.10 0.05 -3.86
CA GLN A 74 -1.81 -0.10 -2.44
C GLN A 74 -0.31 -0.35 -2.27
N SER A 75 0.33 0.36 -1.35
CA SER A 75 1.72 0.07 -0.99
C SER A 75 1.78 -1.24 -0.21
N LEU A 76 2.80 -2.05 -0.49
CA LEU A 76 3.10 -3.29 0.22
C LEU A 76 4.50 -3.18 0.83
N LEU A 77 4.63 -3.65 2.07
CA LEU A 77 5.90 -3.80 2.76
C LEU A 77 6.16 -5.29 3.00
N TYR A 78 7.10 -5.84 2.25
CA TYR A 78 7.52 -7.25 2.30
C TYR A 78 8.99 -7.42 1.90
N ASN A 79 9.90 -7.35 2.88
CA ASN A 79 11.36 -7.28 2.71
C ASN A 79 11.87 -6.07 1.89
N ASN A 80 11.08 -5.59 0.92
CA ASN A 80 11.23 -4.40 0.10
C ASN A 80 9.86 -3.71 0.00
N VAL A 81 9.87 -2.53 -0.60
CA VAL A 81 8.65 -1.77 -0.91
C VAL A 81 8.15 -2.16 -2.29
N ALA A 82 6.89 -2.54 -2.35
CA ALA A 82 6.19 -2.81 -3.60
C ALA A 82 4.88 -2.03 -3.65
N VAL A 83 4.27 -1.98 -4.84
CA VAL A 83 2.92 -1.48 -5.05
C VAL A 83 2.11 -2.59 -5.69
N LEU A 84 1.02 -2.93 -5.03
CA LEU A 84 -0.08 -3.72 -5.56
C LEU A 84 -0.94 -2.80 -6.42
N VAL A 85 -1.15 -3.17 -7.68
CA VAL A 85 -2.13 -2.53 -8.57
C VAL A 85 -3.21 -3.54 -8.89
N SER A 86 -4.46 -3.17 -8.65
CA SER A 86 -5.63 -4.01 -8.92
C SER A 86 -6.48 -3.40 -10.02
N ASP A 87 -6.85 -4.23 -10.99
CA ASP A 87 -7.85 -3.90 -12.02
C ASP A 87 -9.20 -4.49 -11.60
N CYS A 88 -10.09 -3.59 -11.21
CA CYS A 88 -11.39 -3.95 -10.67
C CYS A 88 -12.38 -4.43 -11.74
N GLN A 89 -12.08 -4.25 -13.04
CA GLN A 89 -12.89 -4.75 -14.14
C GLN A 89 -12.47 -6.15 -14.55
N SER A 90 -11.17 -6.40 -14.74
CA SER A 90 -10.65 -7.72 -15.14
C SER A 90 -10.53 -8.72 -13.99
N ARG A 91 -10.63 -8.26 -12.73
CA ARG A 91 -10.37 -9.05 -11.50
C ARG A 91 -8.92 -9.50 -11.37
N GLU A 92 -8.01 -8.73 -11.97
CA GLU A 92 -6.59 -9.03 -11.94
C GLU A 92 -5.89 -8.07 -10.99
N ALA A 93 -4.73 -8.50 -10.53
CA ALA A 93 -3.83 -7.65 -9.78
C ALA A 93 -2.40 -8.00 -10.16
N THR A 94 -1.54 -6.99 -10.16
CA THR A 94 -0.10 -7.15 -10.36
C THR A 94 0.65 -6.39 -9.27
N MET A 95 1.92 -6.73 -9.10
CA MET A 95 2.79 -6.12 -8.10
C MET A 95 4.07 -5.62 -8.76
N PHE A 96 4.43 -4.38 -8.45
CA PHE A 96 5.65 -3.75 -8.92
C PHE A 96 6.56 -3.42 -7.75
N TYR A 97 7.85 -3.74 -7.86
CA TYR A 97 8.84 -3.28 -6.88
C TYR A 97 9.44 -1.95 -7.30
N ALA A 98 9.62 -1.07 -6.32
CA ALA A 98 10.49 0.09 -6.48
C ALA A 98 11.91 -0.38 -6.80
N PRO A 99 12.65 0.28 -7.71
CA PRO A 99 14.10 0.09 -7.75
C PRO A 99 14.65 0.42 -6.36
N VAL A 100 15.27 -0.57 -5.72
CA VAL A 100 15.96 -0.37 -4.45
C VAL A 100 17.21 0.45 -4.75
N ASP A 101 17.15 1.75 -4.48
CA ASP A 101 18.36 2.55 -4.44
C ASP A 101 19.03 2.32 -3.09
N GLU A 102 19.91 1.32 -3.03
CA GLU A 102 20.67 0.96 -1.81
C GLU A 102 21.47 2.15 -1.25
N SER A 103 21.75 3.18 -2.07
CA SER A 103 22.45 4.39 -1.65
C SER A 103 21.58 5.37 -0.84
N LYS A 104 20.25 5.23 -0.90
CA LYS A 104 19.29 6.12 -0.21
C LYS A 104 18.93 5.69 1.22
N GLY A 105 19.62 4.69 1.76
CA GLY A 105 19.49 4.27 3.16
C GLY A 105 18.32 3.30 3.42
N PRO A 106 18.18 2.80 4.66
CA PRO A 106 17.22 1.76 5.00
C PRO A 106 15.77 2.25 4.84
N PHE A 107 14.94 1.44 4.20
CA PHE A 107 13.49 1.64 4.18
C PHE A 107 12.96 1.71 5.62
N THR A 108 12.19 2.76 5.94
CA THR A 108 11.54 2.86 7.25
C THR A 108 10.28 1.98 7.28
N THR A 109 9.83 1.59 8.47
CA THR A 109 8.62 0.77 8.71
C THR A 109 7.32 1.40 8.21
N CYS A 110 7.32 2.67 7.85
CA CYS A 110 6.16 3.35 7.25
C CYS A 110 6.14 3.21 5.72
N GLY A 111 7.08 2.44 5.16
CA GLY A 111 7.43 2.53 3.75
C GLY A 111 7.93 3.94 3.40
N PRO A 112 8.41 4.15 2.18
CA PRO A 112 8.46 5.47 1.60
C PRO A 112 7.01 5.95 1.47
N THR A 113 6.58 6.85 2.35
CA THR A 113 5.36 7.65 2.17
C THR A 113 5.31 8.31 0.78
N ASP A 114 6.48 8.49 0.14
CA ASP A 114 6.61 9.07 -1.19
C ASP A 114 6.46 8.08 -2.36
N PHE A 115 6.41 6.76 -2.14
CA PHE A 115 6.37 5.85 -3.29
C PHE A 115 5.00 5.81 -3.98
N LEU A 116 3.91 5.96 -3.22
CA LEU A 116 2.60 6.19 -3.81
C LEU A 116 2.44 7.62 -4.35
N THR A 117 3.12 8.63 -3.79
CA THR A 117 3.10 9.99 -4.39
C THR A 117 3.88 10.04 -5.70
N THR A 118 4.82 9.11 -5.94
CA THR A 118 5.44 8.90 -7.25
C THR A 118 4.59 8.09 -8.24
N LEU A 119 3.42 7.59 -7.84
CA LEU A 119 2.58 6.69 -8.63
C LEU A 119 1.11 7.11 -8.58
N GLY A 120 0.63 7.76 -9.64
CA GLY A 120 -0.71 8.36 -9.71
C GLY A 120 -0.88 9.20 -10.98
N PRO A 121 -2.09 9.72 -11.26
CA PRO A 121 -2.39 10.46 -12.48
C PRO A 121 -1.50 11.70 -12.70
N ASP A 122 -1.00 12.31 -11.62
CA ASP A 122 -0.08 13.45 -11.67
C ASP A 122 1.38 13.08 -11.36
N ALA A 123 1.70 11.79 -11.29
CA ALA A 123 3.01 11.32 -10.89
C ALA A 123 3.93 11.02 -12.08
N ILE A 124 5.19 10.66 -11.79
CA ILE A 124 6.18 10.31 -12.83
C ILE A 124 5.69 9.13 -13.67
N VAL A 125 4.96 8.21 -13.03
CA VAL A 125 4.28 7.12 -13.71
C VAL A 125 2.79 7.18 -13.40
N ASP A 126 2.02 7.45 -14.45
CA ASP A 126 0.56 7.38 -14.40
C ASP A 126 0.11 5.93 -14.48
N LEU A 127 -0.18 5.33 -13.33
CA LEU A 127 -0.72 3.97 -13.23
C LEU A 127 -2.22 3.88 -13.62
N SER A 128 -2.87 5.02 -13.86
CA SER A 128 -4.20 5.07 -14.47
C SER A 128 -4.14 4.99 -16.01
N ALA A 129 -2.97 5.24 -16.61
CA ALA A 129 -2.75 5.15 -18.05
C ALA A 129 -2.63 3.68 -18.53
N GLY A 130 -3.01 3.43 -19.78
CA GLY A 130 -3.14 2.07 -20.36
C GLY A 130 -4.48 1.42 -20.04
N ALA A 131 -4.97 0.52 -20.89
CA ALA A 131 -6.25 -0.17 -20.71
C ALA A 131 -6.11 -1.48 -19.92
N THR A 132 -4.94 -2.13 -19.96
CA THR A 132 -4.69 -3.44 -19.33
C THR A 132 -3.48 -3.43 -18.38
N LEU A 133 -3.41 -4.40 -17.46
CA LEU A 133 -2.23 -4.58 -16.60
C LEU A 133 -0.95 -4.85 -17.41
N THR A 134 -1.05 -5.51 -18.56
CA THR A 134 0.09 -5.74 -19.46
C THR A 134 0.67 -4.43 -20.01
N GLU A 135 -0.20 -3.50 -20.42
CA GLU A 135 0.25 -2.18 -20.90
C GLU A 135 0.87 -1.35 -19.76
N LEU A 136 0.39 -1.52 -18.52
CA LEU A 136 1.02 -0.88 -17.36
C LEU A 136 2.47 -1.32 -17.17
N VAL A 137 2.80 -2.59 -17.43
CA VAL A 137 4.19 -3.10 -17.36
C VAL A 137 5.10 -2.33 -18.31
N GLU A 138 4.61 -2.05 -19.53
CA GLU A 138 5.35 -1.29 -20.53
C GLU A 138 5.57 0.17 -20.09
N ILE A 139 4.60 0.76 -19.40
CA ILE A 139 4.68 2.13 -18.86
C ILE A 139 5.68 2.23 -17.69
N VAL A 140 5.68 1.24 -16.79
CA VAL A 140 6.47 1.30 -15.54
C VAL A 140 7.93 0.84 -15.73
N THR A 141 8.21 -0.01 -16.71
CA THR A 141 9.55 -0.57 -16.95
C THR A 141 10.61 0.51 -17.22
N PRO A 142 10.37 1.54 -18.05
CA PRO A 142 11.31 2.65 -18.25
C PRO A 142 11.61 3.45 -16.98
N ALA A 143 10.68 3.46 -16.01
CA ALA A 143 10.88 4.08 -14.71
C ALA A 143 11.67 3.20 -13.72
N GLY A 144 12.16 2.04 -14.17
CA GLY A 144 12.96 1.11 -13.38
C GLY A 144 12.14 0.21 -12.45
N LEU A 145 10.80 0.26 -12.54
CA LEU A 145 9.93 -0.66 -11.81
C LEU A 145 9.95 -2.03 -12.47
N ARG A 146 9.92 -3.08 -11.65
CA ARG A 146 9.92 -4.47 -12.11
C ARG A 146 8.62 -5.12 -11.69
N GLU A 147 7.86 -5.60 -12.67
CA GLU A 147 6.77 -6.54 -12.41
C GLU A 147 7.32 -7.83 -11.83
N THR A 148 6.59 -8.44 -10.90
CA THR A 148 6.90 -9.80 -10.47
C THR A 148 5.68 -10.70 -10.58
N ASP A 149 5.86 -11.81 -11.27
CA ASP A 149 5.14 -13.03 -11.00
C ASP A 149 5.81 -13.67 -9.78
N PRO A 150 5.24 -13.61 -8.56
CA PRO A 150 3.84 -13.99 -8.38
C PRO A 150 3.16 -13.17 -7.29
N ILE A 151 2.21 -12.30 -7.64
CA ILE A 151 1.27 -11.78 -6.63
C ILE A 151 0.54 -12.93 -5.90
N ARG A 152 0.39 -14.06 -6.59
CA ARG A 152 -0.09 -15.34 -6.03
C ARG A 152 0.81 -15.88 -4.90
N ALA A 153 2.10 -15.56 -4.88
CA ALA A 153 2.99 -15.95 -3.79
C ALA A 153 2.75 -15.17 -2.51
N LEU A 154 2.07 -14.01 -2.55
CA LEU A 154 1.65 -13.35 -1.31
C LEU A 154 0.69 -14.23 -0.50
N ASN A 155 -0.09 -15.08 -1.19
CA ASN A 155 -1.02 -16.04 -0.61
C ASN A 155 -0.53 -17.51 -0.73
N THR A 156 0.75 -17.73 -1.05
CA THR A 156 1.35 -19.07 -1.15
C THR A 156 2.59 -19.16 -0.27
N ALA A 157 2.65 -20.17 0.59
CA ALA A 157 3.81 -20.42 1.43
C ALA A 157 5.06 -20.77 0.56
N PRO A 158 6.30 -20.63 1.09
CA PRO A 158 7.54 -20.95 0.38
C PRO A 158 7.65 -22.36 -0.22
N TRP A 159 6.75 -23.27 0.16
CA TRP A 159 6.70 -24.67 -0.28
C TRP A 159 5.56 -24.94 -1.29
N GLY A 160 5.01 -23.90 -1.90
CA GLY A 160 3.92 -24.01 -2.88
C GLY A 160 2.55 -24.36 -2.27
N LYS A 161 2.45 -24.45 -0.94
CA LYS A 161 1.18 -24.70 -0.25
C LYS A 161 0.41 -23.39 -0.06
N PRO A 162 -0.90 -23.34 -0.31
CA PRO A 162 -1.70 -22.15 0.01
C PRO A 162 -1.56 -21.77 1.49
N VAL A 163 -1.44 -20.48 1.78
CA VAL A 163 -1.50 -20.03 3.18
C VAL A 163 -2.91 -20.29 3.75
N PRO A 164 -3.04 -20.55 5.06
CA PRO A 164 -4.35 -20.65 5.72
C PRO A 164 -5.22 -19.44 5.41
N ARG A 165 -6.54 -19.62 5.34
CA ARG A 165 -7.48 -18.54 4.94
C ARG A 165 -7.33 -17.29 5.80
N LYS A 166 -7.05 -17.46 7.09
CA LYS A 166 -6.85 -16.36 8.04
C LYS A 166 -5.60 -15.50 7.77
N ASP A 167 -4.64 -16.01 6.99
CA ASP A 167 -3.37 -15.36 6.66
C ASP A 167 -3.37 -14.82 5.21
N ARG A 168 -4.48 -15.03 4.48
CA ARG A 168 -4.64 -14.56 3.11
C ARG A 168 -5.00 -13.10 3.09
N ILE A 169 -4.31 -12.35 2.25
CA ILE A 169 -4.68 -10.99 1.92
C ILE A 169 -5.69 -10.99 0.78
N ASP A 170 -6.63 -10.05 0.84
CA ASP A 170 -7.57 -9.80 -0.23
C ASP A 170 -6.96 -8.77 -1.19
N LEU A 171 -6.39 -9.25 -2.29
CA LEU A 171 -5.76 -8.41 -3.30
C LEU A 171 -6.73 -7.40 -3.93
N LEU A 172 -8.04 -7.66 -3.86
CA LEU A 172 -9.07 -6.81 -4.46
C LEU A 172 -9.87 -6.03 -3.40
N CYS A 173 -9.38 -5.92 -2.17
CA CYS A 173 -10.07 -5.16 -1.11
C CYS A 173 -10.39 -3.73 -1.58
N GLY A 174 -9.42 -3.07 -2.20
CA GLY A 174 -9.59 -1.72 -2.74
C GLY A 174 -10.72 -1.60 -3.76
N CYS A 175 -10.97 -2.63 -4.56
CA CYS A 175 -12.10 -2.66 -5.49
C CYS A 175 -13.44 -2.65 -4.76
N LYS A 176 -13.55 -3.35 -3.63
CA LYS A 176 -14.77 -3.34 -2.79
C LYS A 176 -15.02 -1.97 -2.17
N LEU A 177 -13.95 -1.23 -1.88
CA LEU A 177 -14.00 0.09 -1.27
C LEU A 177 -14.40 1.17 -2.29
N PHE A 178 -13.69 1.25 -3.43
CA PHE A 178 -13.84 2.35 -4.39
C PHE A 178 -14.77 2.03 -5.58
N TYR A 179 -14.89 0.75 -5.93
CA TYR A 179 -15.64 0.30 -7.11
C TYR A 179 -16.61 -0.86 -6.77
N PRO A 180 -17.54 -0.66 -5.81
CA PRO A 180 -18.33 -1.75 -5.23
C PRO A 180 -19.20 -2.53 -6.23
N ASP A 181 -19.54 -1.91 -7.36
CA ASP A 181 -20.35 -2.54 -8.40
C ASP A 181 -19.54 -3.38 -9.40
N SER A 182 -18.21 -3.27 -9.39
CA SER A 182 -17.32 -3.90 -10.37
C SER A 182 -17.22 -5.42 -10.18
N PRO A 183 -16.76 -6.15 -11.21
CA PRO A 183 -16.47 -7.58 -11.09
C PRO A 183 -15.48 -7.90 -9.97
N GLY A 184 -14.45 -7.08 -9.76
CA GLY A 184 -13.41 -7.26 -8.74
C GLY A 184 -13.87 -7.05 -7.30
N ALA A 185 -15.03 -6.41 -7.09
CA ALA A 185 -15.62 -6.27 -5.76
C ALA A 185 -16.40 -7.53 -5.29
N ARG A 186 -16.63 -8.51 -6.18
CA ARG A 186 -17.51 -9.66 -5.94
C ARG A 186 -16.76 -10.97 -5.73
#